data_AF-A0A1M4SXK4-F1
#
_entry.id   AF-A0A1M4SXK4-F1
#
_cell.length_a   1.000
_cell.length_b   1.000
_cell.length_c   1.000
_cell.angle_alpha   90.00
_cell.angle_beta   90.00
_cell.angle_gamma   90.00
#
_symmetry.space_group_name_H-M   'P 1'
#
loop_
_entity.id
_entity.type
_entity.pdbx_description
1 polymer ?
#
loop_
_entity_poly.entity_id
_entity_poly.type
_entity_poly.pdbx_seq_one_letter_code
_entity_poly.pdbx_strand_id
1 'polypeptide(L)'
;MDAELVTPPRAKVVIVYLGPVAPHWEVRHVSGDARLVDEFRQRVLARLLMLPVNDPQFRRNRERVIRDAEREGVILEWDIPGSVD
;
A
#
# COMPACT_ATOMS: atom_id res chain seq x y z
N MET A 1 31.51 10.33 -10.19
CA MET A 1 30.13 10.39 -10.73
C MET A 1 29.44 9.22 -10.09
N ASP A 2 28.86 9.45 -8.91
CA ASP A 2 28.23 8.40 -8.13
C ASP A 2 26.95 8.02 -8.88
N ALA A 3 26.96 6.86 -9.53
CA ALA A 3 25.75 6.26 -10.03
C ALA A 3 24.87 6.04 -8.81
N GLU A 4 23.80 6.83 -8.69
CA GLU A 4 22.75 6.65 -7.70
C GLU A 4 22.35 5.17 -7.74
N LEU A 5 22.75 4.41 -6.72
CA LEU A 5 22.52 2.98 -6.67
C LEU A 5 21.02 2.77 -6.49
N VAL A 6 20.30 2.69 -7.61
CA VAL A 6 18.88 2.34 -7.65
C VAL A 6 18.79 0.92 -7.09
N THR A 7 18.46 0.83 -5.81
CA THR A 7 18.24 -0.45 -5.15
C THR A 7 16.99 -1.06 -5.77
N PRO A 8 17.05 -2.30 -6.28
CA PRO A 8 15.88 -2.92 -6.87
C PRO A 8 14.76 -3.04 -5.82
N PRO A 9 13.49 -2.92 -6.23
CA PRO A 9 12.36 -3.14 -5.35
C PRO A 9 12.43 -4.50 -4.65
N ARG A 10 12.15 -4.53 -3.35
CA ARG A 10 12.19 -5.73 -2.51
C ARG A 10 10.89 -6.52 -2.57
N ALA A 11 9.77 -5.83 -2.85
CA ALA A 11 8.47 -6.45 -3.02
C ALA A 11 7.52 -5.59 -3.87
N LYS A 12 6.40 -6.19 -4.28
CA LYS A 12 5.27 -5.52 -4.94
C LYS A 12 3.96 -5.96 -4.30
N VAL A 13 3.08 -5.00 -4.04
CA VAL A 13 1.73 -5.22 -3.49
C VAL A 13 0.69 -4.36 -4.22
N VAL A 14 -0.56 -4.83 -4.21
CA VAL A 14 -1.73 -4.06 -4.65
C VAL A 14 -2.68 -3.91 -3.47
N ILE A 15 -3.09 -2.68 -3.17
CA ILE A 15 -4.16 -2.41 -2.20
C ILE A 15 -5.47 -2.27 -2.97
N VAL A 16 -6.41 -3.18 -2.72
CA VAL A 16 -7.70 -3.28 -3.43
C VAL A 16 -8.81 -2.73 -2.55
N TYR A 17 -9.65 -1.86 -3.10
CA TYR A 17 -10.89 -1.43 -2.46
C TYR A 17 -11.98 -2.50 -2.65
N LEU A 18 -12.41 -3.12 -1.56
CA LEU A 18 -13.44 -4.18 -1.57
C LEU A 18 -14.86 -3.64 -1.57
N GLY A 19 -15.06 -2.40 -1.13
CA GLY A 19 -16.37 -1.75 -1.08
C GLY A 19 -16.71 -1.10 0.27
N PRO A 20 -17.96 -0.66 0.45
CA PRO A 20 -18.39 0.15 1.59
C PRO A 20 -18.65 -0.65 2.87
N VAL A 21 -18.38 -1.96 2.89
CA VAL A 21 -18.52 -2.82 4.07
C VAL A 21 -17.15 -3.26 4.54
N ALA A 22 -16.89 -3.17 5.84
CA ALA A 22 -15.61 -3.57 6.41
C ALA A 22 -15.37 -5.09 6.27
N PRO A 23 -14.12 -5.53 5.98
CA PRO A 23 -12.95 -4.71 5.71
C PRO A 23 -13.03 -4.02 4.34
N HIS A 24 -12.81 -2.70 4.28
CA HIS A 24 -12.89 -1.93 3.04
C HIS A 24 -11.74 -2.20 2.07
N TRP A 25 -10.64 -2.78 2.58
CA TRP A 25 -9.37 -2.90 1.87
C TRP A 25 -8.78 -4.29 2.02
N GLU A 26 -8.15 -4.75 0.94
CA GLU A 26 -7.32 -5.95 0.90
C GLU A 26 -5.90 -5.58 0.47
N VAL A 27 -4.88 -6.24 1.01
CA VAL A 27 -3.49 -6.10 0.52
C VAL A 27 -3.04 -7.41 -0.10
N ARG A 28 -2.93 -7.42 -1.43
CA ARG A 28 -2.51 -8.59 -2.21
C ARG A 28 -1.00 -8.56 -2.46
N HIS A 29 -0.36 -9.70 -2.20
CA HIS A 29 1.03 -9.92 -2.55
C HIS A 29 1.13 -10.19 -4.06
N VAL A 30 1.98 -9.45 -4.77
CA VAL A 30 2.27 -9.70 -6.19
C VAL A 30 3.60 -10.43 -6.35
N SER A 31 4.68 -9.94 -5.73
CA SER A 31 6.01 -10.55 -5.83
C SER A 31 6.97 -10.05 -4.73
N GLY A 32 8.05 -10.80 -4.50
CA GLY A 32 9.18 -10.42 -3.65
C GLY A 32 9.18 -11.07 -2.26
N ASP A 33 9.79 -10.39 -1.30
CA ASP A 33 9.97 -10.87 0.08
C ASP A 33 8.62 -10.97 0.83
N ALA A 34 8.16 -12.20 1.07
CA ALA A 34 6.88 -12.47 1.72
C ALA A 34 6.81 -11.92 3.16
N ARG A 35 7.92 -11.97 3.92
CA ARG A 35 7.94 -11.47 5.30
C ARG A 35 7.78 -9.95 5.31
N LEU A 36 8.49 -9.27 4.42
CA LEU A 36 8.33 -7.82 4.25
C LEU A 36 6.88 -7.47 3.90
N VAL A 37 6.26 -8.20 2.98
CA VAL A 37 4.87 -7.99 2.57
C VAL A 37 3.89 -8.21 3.73
N ASP A 38 4.08 -9.23 4.55
CA ASP A 38 3.20 -9.50 5.70
C ASP A 38 3.33 -8.41 6.77
N GLU A 39 4.54 -7.96 7.08
CA GLU A 39 4.77 -6.85 8.01
C GLU A 39 4.19 -5.52 7.46
N PHE A 40 4.36 -5.26 6.16
CA PHE A 40 3.78 -4.10 5.48
C PHE A 40 2.24 -4.15 5.49
N ARG A 41 1.64 -5.31 5.18
CA ARG A 41 0.19 -5.54 5.24
C ARG A 41 -0.39 -5.20 6.61
N GLN A 42 0.26 -5.63 7.70
CA GLN A 42 -0.19 -5.32 9.06
C GLN A 42 -0.22 -3.80 9.30
N ARG A 43 0.83 -3.07 8.88
CA ARG A 43 0.91 -1.62 8.97
C ARG A 43 -0.13 -0.89 8.12
N VAL A 44 -0.45 -1.41 6.94
CA VAL A 44 -1.51 -0.87 6.06
C VAL A 44 -2.88 -1.06 6.71
N LEU A 45 -3.22 -2.29 7.11
CA LEU A 45 -4.53 -2.59 7.69
C LEU A 45 -4.74 -1.85 9.02
N ALA A 46 -3.72 -1.70 9.87
CA ALA A 46 -3.82 -0.89 11.08
C ALA A 46 -4.23 0.58 10.81
N ARG A 47 -3.94 1.10 9.61
CA ARG A 47 -4.30 2.47 9.20
C ARG A 47 -5.61 2.56 8.43
N LEU A 48 -5.95 1.53 7.64
CA LEU A 48 -7.02 1.62 6.65
C LEU A 48 -8.24 0.75 6.97
N LEU A 49 -8.13 -0.27 7.83
CA LEU A 49 -9.15 -1.33 8.00
C LEU A 49 -10.58 -0.79 8.16
N MET A 50 -10.74 0.27 8.95
CA MET A 50 -12.03 0.89 9.28
C MET A 50 -12.34 2.18 8.52
N LEU A 51 -11.47 2.60 7.60
CA LEU A 51 -11.63 3.86 6.88
C LEU A 51 -12.14 3.59 5.46
N PRO A 52 -13.37 3.96 5.11
CA PRO A 52 -13.80 3.93 3.71
C PRO A 52 -13.04 4.98 2.88
N VAL A 53 -13.10 4.84 1.56
CA VAL A 53 -12.34 5.69 0.61
C VAL A 53 -12.70 7.19 0.66
N ASN A 54 -13.92 7.54 1.11
CA ASN A 54 -14.40 8.91 1.23
C ASN A 54 -14.14 9.54 2.62
N ASP A 55 -13.51 8.81 3.54
CA ASP A 55 -13.19 9.33 4.86
C ASP A 55 -12.06 10.39 4.79
N PRO A 56 -12.15 11.56 5.46
CA PRO A 56 -11.08 12.55 5.44
C PRO A 56 -9.71 12.03 5.90
N GLN A 57 -9.69 11.07 6.83
CA GLN A 57 -8.48 10.46 7.37
C GLN A 57 -7.84 9.48 6.37
N PHE A 58 -8.61 8.94 5.40
CA PHE A 58 -8.10 8.06 4.37
C PHE A 58 -6.94 8.68 3.60
N ARG A 59 -7.07 9.94 3.14
CA ARG A 59 -6.01 10.62 2.37
C ARG A 59 -4.68 10.70 3.14
N ARG A 60 -4.75 11.08 4.42
CA ARG A 60 -3.57 11.16 5.31
C ARG A 60 -2.93 9.80 5.55
N ASN A 61 -3.75 8.77 5.74
CA ASN A 61 -3.26 7.42 5.95
C ASN A 61 -2.68 6.81 4.67
N ARG A 62 -3.26 7.12 3.50
CA ARG A 62 -2.73 6.76 2.18
C ARG A 62 -1.34 7.36 1.96
N GLU A 63 -1.12 8.63 2.25
CA GLU A 63 0.22 9.25 2.19
C GLU A 63 1.23 8.58 3.13
N ARG A 64 0.80 8.17 4.33
CA ARG A 64 1.67 7.41 5.27
C ARG A 64 2.02 6.03 4.73
N VAL A 65 1.07 5.35 4.09
CA VAL A 65 1.28 4.04 3.46
C VAL A 65 2.24 4.15 2.27
N ILE A 66 2.11 5.20 1.45
CA ILE A 66 3.05 5.47 0.34
C ILE A 66 4.47 5.67 0.87
N ARG A 67 4.64 6.51 1.91
CA ARG A 67 5.96 6.72 2.52
C ARG A 67 6.55 5.47 3.18
N ASP A 68 5.71 4.63 3.79
CA ASP A 68 6.17 3.34 4.31
C ASP A 68 6.67 2.44 3.15
N ALA A 69 5.97 2.42 2.01
CA ALA A 69 6.35 1.64 0.84
C ALA A 69 7.68 2.14 0.23
N GLU A 70 7.83 3.46 0.07
CA GLU A 70 9.08 4.09 -0.39
C GLU A 70 10.27 3.74 0.53
N ARG A 71 10.10 3.89 1.85
CA ARG A 71 11.16 3.60 2.84
C ARG A 71 11.60 2.14 2.80
N GLU A 72 10.68 1.23 2.50
CA GLU A 72 10.91 -0.20 2.58
C GLU A 72 11.26 -0.84 1.21
N GLY A 73 11.25 -0.06 0.14
CA GLY A 73 11.51 -0.53 -1.22
C GLY A 73 10.37 -1.41 -1.76
N VAL A 74 9.13 -1.11 -1.41
CA VAL A 74 7.93 -1.83 -1.86
C VAL A 74 7.27 -1.05 -3.00
N ILE A 75 7.09 -1.67 -4.16
CA ILE A 75 6.19 -1.14 -5.20
C ILE A 75 4.76 -1.28 -4.69
N LEU A 76 4.05 -0.15 -4.64
CA LEU A 76 2.68 -0.07 -4.19
C LEU A 76 1.76 0.40 -5.32
N GLU A 77 0.77 -0.42 -5.65
CA GLU A 77 -0.32 -0.06 -6.55
C GLU A 77 -1.66 0.01 -5.78
N TRP A 78 -2.60 0.77 -6.33
CA TRP A 78 -3.94 0.92 -5.78
C TRP A 78 -4.96 0.49 -6.83
N ASP A 79 -5.83 -0.44 -6.46
CA ASP A 79 -6.98 -0.84 -7.28
C ASP A 79 -8.25 -0.25 -6.64
N ILE A 80 -8.62 0.94 -7.12
CA ILE A 80 -9.80 1.69 -6.68
C ILE A 80 -10.66 1.94 -7.93
N PRO A 81 -11.84 1.32 -8.04
CA PRO A 81 -12.73 1.54 -9.18
C PRO A 81 -13.06 3.02 -9.37
N GLY A 82 -12.85 3.55 -10.58
CA GLY A 82 -13.11 4.95 -10.92
C GLY A 82 -11.97 5.93 -10.59
N SER A 83 -10.87 5.44 -10.02
CA SER A 83 -9.59 6.17 -9.98
C SER A 83 -9.00 6.19 -11.39
N VAL A 84 -9.14 7.30 -12.11
CA VAL A 84 -8.31 7.59 -13.28
C VAL A 84 -7.06 8.27 -12.72
N ASP A 85 -5.89 7.69 -12.97
CA ASP A 85 -4.60 8.24 -12.53
C ASP A 85 -4.40 9.71 -12.94
#